data_AF-A0A7K4DFL3-F1
#
_entry.id   AF-A0A7K4DFL3-F1
#
_cell.length_a   1.000
_cell.length_b   1.000
_cell.length_c   1.000
_cell.angle_alpha   90.00
_cell.angle_beta   90.00
_cell.angle_gamma   90.00
#
_symmetry.space_group_name_H-M   'P 1'
#
loop_
_entity.id
_entity.type
_entity.pdbx_description
1 polymer ?
#
loop_
_entity_poly.entity_id
_entity_poly.type
_entity_poly.pdbx_seq_one_letter_code
_entity_poly.pdbx_strand_id
1 'polypeptide(L)' 'MTPEFILGCVILIIGVIAAGFPRPRTYLSRLICLEIPGLGLLLIMLAYDEMLALVTFIGVTAISTFVLVRVVERRGLE' A
#
# COMPACT_ATOMS: atom_id res chain seq x y z
N MET A 1 17.84 13.82 -9.77
CA MET A 1 16.98 12.68 -9.38
C MET A 1 17.35 12.29 -7.98
N THR A 2 16.46 12.46 -7.01
CA THR A 2 16.68 12.03 -5.64
C THR A 2 16.64 10.50 -5.57
N PRO A 3 17.50 9.85 -4.75
CA PRO A 3 17.53 8.39 -4.64
C PRO A 3 16.18 7.82 -4.17
N GLU A 4 15.42 8.56 -3.35
CA GLU A 4 14.09 8.18 -2.88
C GLU A 4 13.08 8.03 -4.02
N PHE A 5 13.13 8.92 -5.01
CA PHE A 5 12.23 8.87 -6.17
C PHE A 5 12.47 7.62 -7.03
N ILE A 6 13.75 7.26 -7.24
CA ILE A 6 14.12 6.07 -8.02
C ILE A 6 13.68 4.81 -7.28
N LEU A 7 13.94 4.75 -5.98
CA LEU A 7 13.55 3.62 -5.14
C LEU A 7 12.02 3.46 -5.08
N GLY A 8 11.29 4.58 -4.94
CA GLY A 8 9.83 4.59 -4.94
C GLY A 8 9.24 4.08 -6.25
N CYS A 9 9.77 4.50 -7.40
CA CYS A 9 9.36 3.99 -8.72
C CYS A 9 9.60 2.47 -8.85
N VAL A 10 10.74 1.96 -8.41
CA VAL A 10 11.06 0.52 -8.47
C VAL A 10 10.08 -0.28 -7.61
N ILE A 11 9.83 0.16 -6.37
CA ILE A 11 8.91 -0.50 -5.44
C ILE A 11 7.48 -0.45 -5.96
N LEU A 12 7.06 0.68 -6.53
CA LEU A 12 5.73 0.85 -7.12
C LEU A 12 5.52 -0.14 -8.27
N ILE A 13 6.47 -0.24 -9.20
CA ILE A 13 6.37 -1.17 -10.33
C ILE A 13 6.28 -2.62 -9.86
N ILE A 14 7.15 -3.04 -8.92
CA ILE A 14 7.14 -4.39 -8.37
C ILE A 14 5.81 -4.67 -7.64
N GLY A 15 5.34 -3.71 -6.85
CA GLY A 15 4.08 -3.80 -6.10
C GLY A 15 2.86 -3.91 -7.00
N VAL A 16 2.81 -3.11 -8.08
CA VAL A 16 1.73 -3.16 -9.08
C VAL A 16 1.72 -4.51 -9.81
N ILE A 17 2.89 -5.02 -10.20
CA ILE A 17 2.99 -6.35 -10.83
C ILE A 17 2.53 -7.42 -9.84
N ALA A 18 3.01 -7.37 -8.59
CA ALA A 18 2.65 -8.34 -7.56
C ALA A 18 1.15 -8.32 -7.21
N ALA A 19 0.52 -7.14 -7.20
CA ALA A 19 -0.91 -6.96 -6.91
C ALA A 19 -1.81 -7.24 -8.13
N GLY A 20 -1.33 -6.97 -9.34
CA GLY A 20 -2.08 -7.09 -10.59
C GLY A 20 -2.28 -8.54 -11.04
N PHE A 21 -1.41 -9.48 -10.62
CA PHE A 21 -1.59 -10.89 -10.95
C PHE A 21 -2.75 -11.51 -10.16
N PRO A 22 -3.82 -11.98 -10.84
CA PRO A 22 -4.96 -12.61 -10.18
C PRO A 22 -4.57 -14.01 -9.67
N ARG A 23 -4.00 -14.06 -8.47
CA ARG A 23 -3.70 -15.30 -7.74
C ARG A 23 -4.79 -15.52 -6.68
N PRO A 24 -5.26 -16.76 -6.43
CA PRO A 24 -6.15 -17.02 -5.31
C PRO A 24 -5.41 -16.70 -4.01
N ARG A 25 -5.71 -15.53 -3.46
CA ARG A 25 -5.13 -15.01 -2.22
C ARG A 25 -6.26 -14.79 -1.23
N THR A 26 -5.99 -15.08 0.04
CA THR A 26 -6.85 -14.63 1.13
C THR A 26 -6.96 -13.11 1.09
N TYR A 27 -8.06 -12.56 1.60
CA TYR A 27 -8.30 -11.11 1.60
C TYR A 27 -7.17 -10.33 2.29
N LEU A 28 -6.61 -10.90 3.36
CA LEU A 28 -5.49 -10.34 4.10
C LEU A 28 -4.22 -10.28 3.23
N SER A 29 -3.95 -11.34 2.45
CA SER A 29 -2.81 -11.38 1.54
C SER A 29 -2.98 -10.42 0.36
N ARG A 30 -4.21 -10.18 -0.10
CA ARG A 30 -4.52 -9.18 -1.13
C ARG A 30 -4.32 -7.76 -0.61
N LEU A 31 -4.71 -7.47 0.62
CA LEU A 31 -4.49 -6.18 1.28
C LEU A 31 -2.99 -5.88 1.41
N ILE A 32 -2.20 -6.84 1.91
CA ILE A 32 -0.74 -6.69 2.02
C ILE A 32 -0.08 -6.43 0.65
N CYS A 33 -0.50 -7.16 -0.39
CA CYS A 33 0.02 -6.91 -1.74
C CYS A 33 -0.33 -5.51 -2.27
N LEU A 34 -1.42 -4.90 -1.80
CA LEU A 34 -1.85 -3.56 -2.19
C LEU A 34 -1.13 -2.45 -1.41
N GLU A 35 -0.62 -2.76 -0.22
CA GLU A 35 0.23 -1.85 0.56
C GLU A 35 1.62 -1.66 -0.06
N ILE A 36 2.19 -2.69 -0.72
CA ILE A 36 3.51 -2.61 -1.38
C ILE A 36 3.59 -1.46 -2.42
N PRO A 37 2.67 -1.34 -3.40
CA PRO A 37 2.67 -0.20 -4.30
C PRO A 37 2.32 1.12 -3.58
N GLY A 38 1.55 1.08 -2.49
CA GLY A 38 1.29 2.24 -1.62
C GLY A 38 2.57 2.80 -0.99
N LEU A 39 3.47 1.94 -0.50
CA LEU A 39 4.78 2.34 0.02
C LEU A 39 5.68 2.93 -1.07
N GLY A 40 5.60 2.42 -2.30
CA GLY A 40 6.31 3.01 -3.45
C GLY A 40 5.82 4.43 -3.77
N LEU A 41 4.50 4.64 -3.73
CA LEU A 41 3.86 5.95 -3.89
C LEU A 41 4.26 6.94 -2.79
N LEU A 42 4.39 6.47 -1.55
CA LEU A 42 4.82 7.27 -0.41
C LEU A 42 6.25 7.79 -0.60
N LEU A 43 7.19 6.94 -1.03
CA LEU A 43 8.56 7.34 -1.32
C LEU A 43 8.65 8.36 -2.46
N ILE A 44 7.78 8.23 -3.47
CA ILE A 44 7.66 9.22 -4.55
C ILE A 44 7.13 10.55 -4.01
N MET A 45 6.12 10.53 -3.15
CA MET A 45 5.57 11.72 -2.51
C MET A 45 6.57 12.40 -1.58
N LEU A 46 7.38 11.63 -0.85
CA LEU A 46 8.45 12.13 0.03
C LEU A 46 9.53 12.87 -0.76
N ALA A 47 9.85 12.37 -1.96
CA ALA A 47 10.77 13.06 -2.86
C ALA A 47 10.24 14.40 -3.38
N TYR A 48 8.93 14.67 -3.25
CA TYR A 48 8.29 15.91 -3.67
C TYR A 48 8.07 16.87 -2.49
N ASP A 49 7.36 16.40 -1.45
CA ASP A 49 7.05 17.17 -0.26
C ASP A 49 6.79 16.25 0.96
N GLU A 50 7.41 16.57 2.08
CA GLU A 50 7.37 15.75 3.30
C GLU A 50 5.97 15.70 3.93
N MET A 51 5.24 16.82 3.94
CA MET A 51 3.90 16.88 4.51
C MET A 51 2.92 16.04 3.68
N LEU A 52 3.03 16.13 2.36
CA LEU A 52 2.23 15.34 1.43
C LEU A 52 2.48 13.84 1.61
N ALA A 53 3.74 13.43 1.81
CA ALA A 53 4.09 12.04 2.11
C ALA A 53 3.50 11.54 3.42
N LEU A 54 3.59 12.33 4.49
CA LEU A 54 3.05 11.98 5.81
C LEU A 54 1.52 11.84 5.78
N VAL A 55 0.81 12.77 5.13
CA VAL A 55 -0.65 12.73 5.01
C VAL A 55 -1.09 11.49 4.24
N THR A 56 -0.42 11.15 3.14
CA THR A 56 -0.75 9.95 2.36
C THR A 56 -0.42 8.67 3.13
N PHE A 57 0.69 8.62 3.86
CA PHE A 57 1.01 7.47 4.70
C PHE A 57 -0.06 7.20 5.75
N ILE A 58 -0.45 8.23 6.49
CA ILE A 58 -1.47 8.13 7.54
C ILE A 58 -2.81 7.75 6.91
N GLY A 59 -3.20 8.39 5.81
CA GLY A 59 -4.46 8.13 5.12
C GLY A 59 -4.56 6.68 4.62
N VAL A 60 -3.55 6.20 3.89
CA VAL A 60 -3.52 4.83 3.36
C VAL A 60 -3.48 3.81 4.51
N THR A 61 -2.63 4.02 5.52
CA THR A 61 -2.53 3.12 6.68
C THR A 61 -3.83 3.04 7.46
N ALA A 62 -4.50 4.17 7.68
CA ALA A 62 -5.79 4.23 8.38
C ALA A 62 -6.89 3.50 7.60
N ILE A 63 -6.99 3.74 6.28
CA ILE A 63 -7.98 3.08 5.43
C ILE A 63 -7.73 1.57 5.38
N SER A 64 -6.48 1.14 5.19
CA SER A 64 -6.14 -0.28 5.11
C SER A 64 -6.37 -0.99 6.44
N THR A 65 -6.05 -0.36 7.56
CA THR A 65 -6.37 -0.89 8.90
C THR A 65 -7.87 -1.00 9.12
N PHE A 66 -8.64 0.02 8.72
CA PHE A 66 -10.10 -0.01 8.80
C PHE A 66 -10.70 -1.16 7.97
N VAL A 67 -10.22 -1.34 6.73
CA VAL A 67 -10.65 -2.46 5.87
C VAL A 67 -10.29 -3.80 6.50
N LEU A 68 -9.08 -3.93 7.08
CA LEU A 68 -8.65 -5.14 7.77
C LEU A 68 -9.58 -5.49 8.94
N VAL A 69 -9.83 -4.54 9.84
CA VAL A 69 -10.72 -4.72 11.01
C VAL A 69 -12.11 -5.14 10.55
N ARG A 70 -12.68 -4.45 9.55
CA ARG A 70 -14.01 -4.76 9.02
C ARG A 70 -14.08 -6.14 8.36
N VAL A 71 -13.01 -6.58 7.70
CA VAL A 71 -12.92 -7.93 7.10
C VAL A 71 -12.82 -9.01 8.20
N VAL A 72 -12.05 -8.76 9.26
CA VAL A 72 -11.93 -9.68 10.40
C VAL A 72 -13.27 -9.82 11.12
N GLU A 73 -13.96 -8.72 11.43
CA GLU A 73 -15.30 -8.76 12.05
C GLU A 73 -16.29 -9.60 11.24
N ARG A 74 -16.27 -9.48 9.90
CA ARG A 74 -17.19 -10.25 9.05
C ARG A 74 -16.90 -11.75 9.02
N ARG A 75 -15.65 -12.16 9.25
CA ARG A 75 -15.28 -13.59 9.33
C ARG A 75 -15.46 -14.20 10.71
N GLY A 76 -15.45 -13.38 11.77
CA GLY A 76 -15.76 -13.84 13.13
C GLY A 76 -17.24 -14.15 13.36
N LEU A 77 -18.09 -13.85 12.37
CA LEU A 77 -19.54 -14.08 12.38
C LEU A 77 -19.97 -15.26 11.47
N GLU A 78 -19.02 -15.99 10.88
CA GLU A 78 -19.25 -17.22 10.09
C GLU A 78 -18.88 -18.48 10.88
#